data_AF-A0A6P6P2H6-F1
#
_entry.id   AF-A0A6P6P2H6-F1
#
_cell.length_a   1.000
_cell.length_b   1.000
_cell.length_c   1.000
_cell.angle_alpha   90.00
_cell.angle_beta   90.00
_cell.angle_gamma   90.00
#
_symmetry.space_group_name_H-M   'P 1'
#
loop_
_entity.id
_entity.type
_entity.pdbx_description
1 polymer ?
#
loop_
_entity_poly.entity_id
_entity_poly.type
_entity_poly.pdbx_seq_one_letter_code
_entity_poly.pdbx_strand_id
1 'polypeptide(L)'
;MMCIHIHHYSTHTHNHATPRNQIQISKSLTVNIRPKWKQKTFGLRSLPGLLYNQPSLLVGSRTDVASVTPWSAPIIWEGTFDPILIDSIYKQHNLTIATTVFALGKYTRFVKDFLESAEQHYFVGFRVHYYLFTDQPESIPEVKMGENHNLTVLKVQSLNRWQDISMSRMEKLEKLIENELANKADYIFCLDIDTKFYGRWGVESLGRLVGVIHPWLFDVPRDRFTYERRPESQAYIPAGEGDFYYAGAAFGGSLEDVHQLTKTCREKLLIDAANSIEAVWQEESHLNKYFLLNKPSKLLSPEYMWRGINEKAAQIKVVRFSNVAKNYAEVRPNP
;
A
#
# COMPACT_ATOMS: atom_id res chain seq x y z
N MET A 1 38.90 -57.45 -19.90
CA MET A 1 38.98 -58.77 -19.23
C MET A 1 37.60 -59.38 -19.32
N MET A 2 37.47 -60.46 -20.12
CA MET A 2 36.47 -61.57 -20.17
C MET A 2 35.01 -61.30 -19.74
N CYS A 3 33.93 -61.80 -20.37
CA CYS A 3 33.67 -62.88 -21.33
C CYS A 3 32.18 -62.69 -21.81
N ILE A 4 31.81 -62.79 -23.09
CA ILE A 4 31.41 -63.99 -23.90
C ILE A 4 29.94 -64.49 -23.69
N HIS A 5 29.12 -64.34 -24.76
CA HIS A 5 28.08 -65.24 -25.36
C HIS A 5 26.73 -65.50 -24.64
N ILE A 6 25.56 -65.85 -25.24
CA ILE A 6 25.06 -66.18 -26.61
C ILE A 6 23.49 -66.13 -26.63
N HIS A 7 22.94 -65.92 -27.82
CA HIS A 7 21.61 -66.19 -28.46
C HIS A 7 20.23 -66.37 -27.79
N HIS A 8 19.27 -65.65 -28.42
CA HIS A 8 17.90 -65.96 -28.87
C HIS A 8 17.08 -67.12 -28.28
N TYR A 9 15.81 -66.82 -27.95
CA TYR A 9 14.62 -67.49 -28.52
C TYR A 9 13.40 -66.55 -28.48
N SER A 10 12.56 -66.65 -29.52
CA SER A 10 11.29 -65.95 -29.70
C SER A 10 10.14 -66.95 -29.53
N THR A 11 9.07 -66.58 -28.82
CA THR A 11 7.71 -67.16 -28.99
C THR A 11 6.63 -66.13 -28.63
N HIS A 12 5.67 -65.95 -29.55
CA HIS A 12 4.36 -65.33 -29.34
C HIS A 12 3.53 -66.16 -28.32
N THR A 13 2.57 -65.63 -27.52
CA THR A 13 1.27 -65.09 -27.92
C THR A 13 0.48 -64.49 -26.73
N HIS A 14 -0.50 -63.65 -27.08
CA HIS A 14 -1.78 -63.33 -26.41
C HIS A 14 -1.94 -62.15 -25.44
N ASN A 15 -2.61 -61.14 -26.02
CA ASN A 15 -3.45 -60.07 -25.46
C ASN A 15 -4.15 -60.36 -24.13
N HIS A 16 -4.02 -59.41 -23.19
CA HIS A 16 -5.17 -58.84 -22.48
C HIS A 16 -4.86 -57.37 -22.13
N ALA A 17 -5.48 -56.45 -22.87
CA ALA A 17 -5.48 -55.03 -22.55
C ALA A 17 -6.53 -54.75 -21.47
N THR A 18 -6.09 -54.30 -20.29
CA THR A 18 -6.92 -53.66 -19.28
C THR A 18 -6.85 -52.14 -19.48
N PRO A 19 -7.97 -51.41 -19.56
CA PRO A 19 -7.95 -49.97 -19.79
C PRO A 19 -7.54 -49.25 -18.50
N ARG A 20 -6.44 -48.50 -18.55
CA ARG A 20 -6.13 -47.48 -17.54
C ARG A 20 -7.15 -46.35 -17.66
N ASN A 21 -7.93 -46.14 -16.60
CA ASN A 21 -8.69 -44.91 -16.37
C ASN A 21 -7.74 -43.71 -16.42
N GLN A 22 -7.68 -43.02 -17.56
CA GLN A 22 -7.15 -41.66 -17.62
C GLN A 22 -8.22 -40.73 -17.06
N ILE A 23 -7.97 -40.23 -15.85
CA ILE A 23 -8.68 -39.07 -15.32
C ILE A 23 -8.37 -37.90 -16.26
N GLN A 24 -9.34 -37.56 -17.09
CA GLN A 24 -9.30 -36.39 -17.96
C GLN A 24 -9.44 -35.16 -17.06
N ILE A 25 -8.32 -34.63 -16.59
CA ILE A 25 -8.28 -33.31 -15.96
C ILE A 25 -8.58 -32.32 -17.10
N SER A 26 -9.82 -31.84 -17.16
CA SER A 26 -10.19 -30.72 -18.00
C SER A 26 -9.36 -29.51 -17.57
N LYS A 27 -8.34 -29.18 -18.36
CA LYS A 27 -7.71 -27.86 -18.29
C LYS A 27 -8.75 -26.87 -18.79
N SER A 28 -9.56 -26.33 -17.87
CA SER A 28 -10.25 -25.07 -18.16
C SER A 28 -9.18 -24.04 -18.45
N LEU A 29 -9.03 -23.70 -19.73
CA LEU A 29 -8.31 -22.51 -20.16
C LEU A 29 -9.09 -21.32 -19.62
N THR A 30 -8.83 -20.97 -18.36
CA THR A 30 -9.26 -19.71 -17.79
C THR A 30 -8.41 -18.67 -18.51
N VAL A 31 -9.01 -17.99 -19.49
CA VAL A 31 -8.40 -16.83 -20.12
C VAL A 31 -8.19 -15.83 -19.00
N ASN A 32 -6.94 -15.69 -18.54
CA ASN A 32 -6.54 -14.70 -17.55
C ASN A 32 -6.60 -13.33 -18.23
N ILE A 33 -7.80 -12.74 -18.30
CA ILE A 33 -7.99 -11.36 -18.74
C ILE A 33 -7.39 -10.50 -17.63
N ARG A 34 -6.14 -10.10 -17.78
CA ARG A 34 -5.53 -9.12 -16.87
C ARG A 34 -6.41 -7.85 -16.89
N PRO A 35 -6.81 -7.32 -15.73
CA PRO A 35 -7.54 -6.06 -15.69
C PRO A 35 -6.74 -4.98 -16.43
N LYS A 36 -7.40 -4.26 -17.35
CA LYS A 36 -6.79 -3.13 -18.07
C LYS A 36 -6.93 -1.87 -17.22
N TRP A 37 -5.96 -1.62 -16.34
CA TRP A 37 -5.85 -0.36 -15.62
C TRP A 37 -5.46 0.75 -16.62
N LYS A 38 -6.33 1.72 -16.83
CA LYS A 38 -6.02 2.88 -17.69
C LYS A 38 -5.58 4.05 -16.83
N GLN A 39 -4.33 4.47 -16.96
CA GLN A 39 -3.85 5.68 -16.29
C GLN A 39 -4.41 6.93 -17.00
N LYS A 40 -5.26 7.70 -16.31
CA LYS A 40 -5.91 8.90 -16.88
C LYS A 40 -5.02 10.15 -16.91
N THR A 41 -3.87 10.14 -16.24
CA THR A 41 -3.01 11.32 -16.07
C THR A 41 -2.02 11.55 -17.22
N PHE A 42 -2.39 11.22 -18.46
CA PHE A 42 -1.52 11.46 -19.62
C PHE A 42 -1.62 12.92 -20.08
N GLY A 43 -0.48 13.60 -20.18
CA GLY A 43 -0.38 14.99 -20.65
C GLY A 43 -0.87 16.02 -19.62
N LEU A 44 0.00 16.38 -18.67
CA LEU A 44 -0.26 17.45 -17.69
C LEU A 44 -0.42 18.78 -18.42
N ARG A 45 -1.60 19.41 -18.30
CA ARG A 45 -1.92 20.71 -18.93
C ARG A 45 -2.32 21.71 -17.86
N SER A 46 -1.78 22.92 -17.94
CA SER A 46 -2.24 24.04 -17.12
C SER A 46 -3.47 24.70 -17.74
N LEU A 47 -4.29 25.33 -16.91
CA LEU A 47 -5.36 26.21 -17.38
C LEU A 47 -4.78 27.54 -17.88
N PRO A 48 -5.30 28.12 -18.98
CA PRO A 48 -4.92 29.45 -19.44
C PRO A 48 -5.19 30.51 -18.35
N GLY A 49 -4.25 31.44 -18.16
CA GLY A 49 -4.41 32.57 -17.23
C GLY A 49 -4.22 32.25 -15.74
N LEU A 50 -3.81 31.03 -15.40
CA LEU A 50 -3.51 30.67 -14.01
C LEU A 50 -2.26 31.41 -13.51
N LEU A 51 -2.40 32.18 -12.43
CA LEU A 51 -1.29 32.87 -11.77
C LEU A 51 -0.76 32.01 -10.61
N TYR A 52 0.55 31.78 -10.61
CA TYR A 52 1.29 31.09 -9.57
C TYR A 52 2.73 31.63 -9.51
N ASN A 53 3.45 31.35 -8.42
CA ASN A 53 4.81 31.86 -8.25
C ASN A 53 5.75 31.26 -9.31
N GLN A 54 6.59 32.11 -9.93
CA GLN A 54 7.59 31.65 -10.88
C GLN A 54 8.57 30.68 -10.19
N PRO A 55 8.74 29.44 -10.69
CA PRO A 55 9.73 28.52 -10.17
C PRO A 55 11.16 29.06 -10.35
N SER A 56 12.00 28.91 -9.33
CA SER A 56 13.43 29.27 -9.41
C SER A 56 14.29 28.04 -9.65
N LEU A 57 15.21 28.11 -10.61
CA LEU A 57 16.23 27.09 -10.82
C LEU A 57 17.44 27.23 -9.87
N LEU A 58 17.62 28.41 -9.28
CA LEU A 58 18.79 28.75 -8.44
C LEU A 58 18.49 28.66 -6.96
N VAL A 59 17.21 28.77 -6.57
CA VAL A 59 16.76 28.76 -5.18
C VAL A 59 15.76 27.62 -5.02
N GLY A 60 16.17 26.55 -4.33
CA GLY A 60 15.30 25.45 -4.00
C GLY A 60 14.25 25.85 -2.95
N SER A 61 13.06 25.25 -3.00
CA SER A 61 11.98 25.57 -2.05
C SER A 61 12.29 25.16 -0.61
N ARG A 62 13.17 24.18 -0.42
CA ARG A 62 13.60 23.67 0.89
C ARG A 62 15.11 23.43 0.85
N THR A 63 15.83 23.93 1.85
CA THR A 63 17.29 23.77 1.99
C THR A 63 17.67 22.91 3.21
N ASP A 64 16.71 22.59 4.06
CA ASP A 64 16.85 21.86 5.32
C ASP A 64 16.55 20.36 5.20
N VAL A 65 16.02 19.91 4.05
CA VAL A 65 15.61 18.53 3.78
C VAL A 65 15.88 18.15 2.32
N ALA A 66 16.06 16.85 2.06
CA ALA A 66 16.08 16.34 0.70
C ALA A 66 14.66 16.37 0.09
N SER A 67 14.55 16.92 -1.11
CA SER A 67 13.30 17.01 -1.88
C SER A 67 13.24 16.02 -3.05
N VAL A 68 14.32 15.29 -3.32
CA VAL A 68 14.42 14.28 -4.38
C VAL A 68 15.33 13.14 -3.93
N THR A 69 14.98 11.90 -4.31
CA THR A 69 15.78 10.71 -4.03
C THR A 69 16.91 10.52 -5.05
N PRO A 70 17.91 9.66 -4.77
CA PRO A 70 18.95 9.31 -5.74
C PRO A 70 18.43 8.66 -7.03
N TRP A 71 17.20 8.13 -7.04
CA TRP A 71 16.53 7.60 -8.25
C TRP A 71 15.55 8.59 -8.88
N SER A 72 15.67 9.89 -8.57
CA SER A 72 14.87 10.98 -9.15
C SER A 72 13.38 10.96 -8.81
N ALA A 73 12.96 10.32 -7.71
CA ALA A 73 11.60 10.44 -7.19
C ALA A 73 11.49 11.65 -6.25
N PRO A 74 10.44 12.49 -6.37
CA PRO A 74 10.23 13.60 -5.44
C PRO A 74 9.88 13.09 -4.03
N ILE A 75 10.38 13.81 -3.02
CA ILE A 75 9.99 13.68 -1.62
C ILE A 75 9.11 14.89 -1.30
N ILE A 76 7.83 14.66 -1.00
CA ILE A 76 6.82 15.71 -0.84
C ILE A 76 6.89 16.29 0.57
N TRP A 77 7.28 17.56 0.65
CA TRP A 77 7.28 18.38 1.85
C TRP A 77 6.47 19.65 1.61
N GLU A 78 5.97 20.27 2.68
CA GLU A 78 5.44 21.63 2.60
C GLU A 78 6.48 22.58 1.98
N GLY A 79 6.01 23.38 1.03
CA GLY A 79 6.83 24.24 0.18
C GLY A 79 7.36 23.61 -1.11
N THR A 80 7.35 22.28 -1.30
CA THR A 80 7.91 21.65 -2.51
C THR A 80 6.93 21.55 -3.69
N PHE A 81 5.70 22.02 -3.51
CA PHE A 81 4.66 22.02 -4.54
C PHE A 81 3.77 23.27 -4.38
N ASP A 82 3.15 23.71 -5.48
CA ASP A 82 2.12 24.75 -5.45
C ASP A 82 0.73 24.07 -5.50
N PRO A 83 -0.08 24.16 -4.44
CA PRO A 83 -1.37 23.47 -4.35
C PRO A 83 -2.39 23.98 -5.37
N ILE A 84 -2.34 25.26 -5.75
CA ILE A 84 -3.27 25.87 -6.71
C ILE A 84 -2.95 25.35 -8.12
N LEU A 85 -1.67 25.37 -8.49
CA LEU A 85 -1.21 24.87 -9.79
C LEU A 85 -1.53 23.39 -9.94
N ILE A 86 -1.12 22.56 -8.98
CA ILE A 86 -1.28 21.11 -9.11
C ILE A 86 -2.75 20.70 -9.09
N ASP A 87 -3.60 21.34 -8.28
CA ASP A 87 -5.04 21.06 -8.30
C ASP A 87 -5.66 21.41 -9.65
N SER A 88 -5.29 22.56 -10.24
CA SER A 88 -5.80 22.98 -11.53
C SER A 88 -5.48 21.97 -12.65
N ILE A 89 -4.29 21.38 -12.60
CA ILE A 89 -3.84 20.38 -13.57
C ILE A 89 -4.64 19.08 -13.37
N TYR A 90 -4.70 18.57 -12.14
CA TYR A 90 -5.29 17.26 -11.88
C TYR A 90 -6.82 17.23 -11.94
N LYS A 91 -7.50 18.35 -11.63
CA LYS A 91 -8.97 18.45 -11.72
C LYS A 91 -9.50 18.20 -13.14
N GLN A 92 -8.70 18.51 -14.16
CA GLN A 92 -9.06 18.26 -15.57
C GLN A 92 -9.18 16.77 -15.91
N HIS A 93 -8.59 15.88 -15.11
CA HIS A 93 -8.59 14.44 -15.38
C HIS A 93 -9.76 13.68 -14.73
N ASN A 94 -10.60 14.37 -13.92
CA ASN A 94 -11.75 13.79 -13.22
C ASN A 94 -11.39 12.47 -12.50
N LEU A 95 -10.34 12.54 -11.69
CA LEU A 95 -9.78 11.37 -10.99
C LEU A 95 -10.68 10.93 -9.85
N THR A 96 -10.79 9.62 -9.67
CA THR A 96 -11.35 8.99 -8.47
C THR A 96 -10.26 8.33 -7.65
N ILE A 97 -10.19 8.66 -6.37
CA ILE A 97 -9.24 8.09 -5.40
C ILE A 97 -9.98 7.08 -4.54
N ALA A 98 -9.61 5.80 -4.65
CA ALA A 98 -10.01 4.79 -3.68
C ALA A 98 -9.19 4.96 -2.40
N THR A 99 -9.81 4.83 -1.23
CA THR A 99 -9.11 4.88 0.06
C THR A 99 -9.54 3.72 0.91
N THR A 100 -8.60 2.88 1.35
CA THR A 100 -8.90 1.70 2.14
C THR A 100 -8.48 1.90 3.58
N VAL A 101 -9.34 1.48 4.50
CA VAL A 101 -9.10 1.52 5.95
C VAL A 101 -9.66 0.26 6.60
N PHE A 102 -9.02 -0.20 7.67
CA PHE A 102 -9.44 -1.37 8.43
C PHE A 102 -9.81 -0.97 9.85
N ALA A 103 -11.06 -1.21 10.24
CA ALA A 103 -11.59 -0.89 11.56
C ALA A 103 -12.13 -2.17 12.22
N LEU A 104 -11.23 -2.97 12.78
CA LEU A 104 -11.56 -4.27 13.38
C LEU A 104 -11.70 -4.18 14.91
N GLY A 105 -12.69 -4.87 15.46
CA GLY A 105 -12.97 -4.88 16.89
C GLY A 105 -13.11 -3.46 17.45
N LYS A 106 -12.30 -3.12 18.45
CA LYS A 106 -12.37 -1.81 19.12
C LYS A 106 -11.87 -0.63 18.28
N TYR A 107 -11.24 -0.87 17.12
CA TYR A 107 -10.76 0.19 16.22
C TYR A 107 -11.92 0.89 15.48
N THR A 108 -13.14 0.35 15.51
CA THR A 108 -14.36 1.04 15.04
C THR A 108 -14.56 2.41 15.69
N ARG A 109 -14.05 2.61 16.92
CA ARG A 109 -14.10 3.90 17.62
C ARG A 109 -13.38 5.05 16.90
N PHE A 110 -12.39 4.76 16.06
CA PHE A 110 -11.61 5.79 15.37
C PHE A 110 -12.26 6.25 14.05
N VAL A 111 -13.26 5.52 13.57
CA VAL A 111 -13.87 5.74 12.25
C VAL A 111 -14.47 7.13 12.11
N LYS A 112 -15.16 7.61 13.13
CA LYS A 112 -15.80 8.94 13.11
C LYS A 112 -14.77 10.04 12.90
N ASP A 113 -13.77 10.10 13.79
CA ASP A 113 -12.72 11.14 13.74
C ASP A 113 -11.90 11.07 12.46
N PHE A 114 -11.59 9.85 11.98
CA PHE A 114 -10.91 9.64 10.72
C PHE A 114 -11.70 10.24 9.55
N LEU A 115 -12.97 9.85 9.38
CA LEU A 115 -13.80 10.30 8.25
C LEU A 115 -14.11 11.79 8.34
N GLU A 116 -14.49 12.31 9.51
CA GLU A 116 -14.81 13.74 9.69
C GLU A 116 -13.60 14.63 9.39
N SER A 117 -12.39 14.21 9.78
CA SER A 117 -11.17 14.95 9.44
C SER A 117 -10.75 14.77 7.98
N ALA A 118 -10.99 13.60 7.38
CA ALA A 118 -10.73 13.36 5.97
C ALA A 118 -11.58 14.31 5.09
N GLU A 119 -12.86 14.50 5.42
CA GLU A 119 -13.73 15.44 4.68
C GLU A 119 -13.24 16.89 4.71
N GLN A 120 -12.41 17.28 5.69
CA GLN A 120 -11.83 18.62 5.80
C GLN A 120 -10.51 18.78 5.02
N HIS A 121 -9.79 17.69 4.76
CA HIS A 121 -8.37 17.77 4.42
C HIS A 121 -7.91 16.82 3.32
N TYR A 122 -8.59 15.71 3.12
CA TYR A 122 -8.17 14.61 2.26
C TYR A 122 -8.88 14.68 0.91
N PHE A 123 -8.11 14.98 -0.14
CA PHE A 123 -8.55 15.10 -1.53
C PHE A 123 -9.79 15.99 -1.73
N VAL A 124 -9.91 17.06 -0.94
CA VAL A 124 -11.01 18.03 -1.05
C VAL A 124 -11.12 18.58 -2.47
N GLY A 125 -12.31 18.46 -3.05
CA GLY A 125 -12.60 18.88 -4.43
C GLY A 125 -12.25 17.85 -5.50
N PHE A 126 -11.89 16.62 -5.12
CA PHE A 126 -11.77 15.45 -5.99
C PHE A 126 -12.82 14.40 -5.63
N ARG A 127 -12.88 13.31 -6.41
CA ARG A 127 -13.77 12.19 -6.10
C ARG A 127 -13.04 11.21 -5.20
N VAL A 128 -13.64 10.85 -4.08
CA VAL A 128 -13.07 9.89 -3.12
C VAL A 128 -14.07 8.77 -2.86
N HIS A 129 -13.58 7.53 -2.86
CA HIS A 129 -14.38 6.38 -2.44
C HIS A 129 -13.65 5.66 -1.32
N TYR A 130 -14.19 5.74 -0.11
CA TYR A 130 -13.69 5.04 1.06
C TYR A 130 -14.23 3.60 1.09
N TYR A 131 -13.34 2.64 1.25
CA TYR A 131 -13.64 1.22 1.44
C TYR A 131 -13.20 0.84 2.85
N LEU A 132 -14.18 0.77 3.75
CA LEU A 132 -13.94 0.48 5.16
C LEU A 132 -14.18 -1.01 5.41
N PHE A 133 -13.12 -1.72 5.76
CA PHE A 133 -13.20 -3.13 6.14
C PHE A 133 -13.45 -3.23 7.65
N THR A 134 -14.49 -3.96 8.05
CA THR A 134 -14.83 -4.14 9.47
C THR A 134 -15.49 -5.49 9.75
N ASP A 135 -15.26 -6.04 10.93
CA ASP A 135 -16.00 -7.19 11.45
C ASP A 135 -17.32 -6.80 12.13
N GLN A 136 -17.57 -5.49 12.33
CA GLN A 136 -18.75 -4.93 13.02
C GLN A 136 -19.42 -3.81 12.19
N PRO A 137 -20.03 -4.11 11.02
CA PRO A 137 -20.65 -3.09 10.16
C PRO A 137 -21.69 -2.22 10.86
N GLU A 138 -22.45 -2.80 11.79
CA GLU A 138 -23.46 -2.11 12.60
C GLU A 138 -22.88 -1.09 13.60
N SER A 139 -21.57 -1.17 13.90
CA SER A 139 -20.88 -0.24 14.78
C SER A 139 -20.28 0.96 14.04
N ILE A 140 -20.44 1.02 12.72
CA ILE A 140 -19.89 2.11 11.90
C ILE A 140 -20.82 3.33 12.00
N PRO A 141 -20.32 4.48 12.47
CA PRO A 141 -21.14 5.68 12.63
C PRO A 141 -21.54 6.24 11.26
N GLU A 142 -22.73 6.82 11.19
CA GLU A 142 -23.10 7.69 10.06
C GLU A 142 -22.25 8.95 10.10
N VAL A 143 -21.55 9.21 9.00
CA VAL A 143 -20.75 10.43 8.81
C VAL A 143 -21.25 11.12 7.55
N LYS A 144 -21.44 12.44 7.63
CA LYS A 144 -21.86 13.23 6.47
C LYS A 144 -20.71 13.33 5.48
N MET A 145 -20.84 12.63 4.36
CA MET A 145 -19.88 12.70 3.25
C MET A 145 -20.13 13.93 2.37
N GLY A 146 -19.07 14.48 1.81
CA GLY A 146 -19.11 15.51 0.78
C GLY A 146 -19.71 14.97 -0.53
N GLU A 147 -20.14 15.89 -1.39
CA GLU A 147 -20.92 15.58 -2.61
C GLU A 147 -20.28 14.53 -3.55
N ASN A 148 -18.94 14.51 -3.62
CA ASN A 148 -18.19 13.58 -4.47
C ASN A 148 -17.51 12.44 -3.69
N HIS A 149 -17.86 12.29 -2.41
CA HIS A 149 -17.24 11.34 -1.51
C HIS A 149 -18.25 10.26 -1.12
N ASN A 150 -17.83 8.99 -1.18
CA ASN A 150 -18.70 7.86 -0.87
C ASN A 150 -18.00 6.89 0.09
N LEU A 151 -18.78 6.21 0.92
CA LEU A 151 -18.31 5.17 1.82
C LEU A 151 -18.96 3.83 1.46
N THR A 152 -18.16 2.79 1.33
CA THR A 152 -18.62 1.40 1.26
C THR A 152 -18.04 0.64 2.44
N VAL A 153 -18.93 0.11 3.28
CA VAL A 153 -18.57 -0.75 4.41
C VAL A 153 -18.54 -2.20 3.93
N LEU A 154 -17.39 -2.87 4.09
CA LEU A 154 -17.14 -4.23 3.66
C LEU A 154 -16.98 -5.12 4.91
N LYS A 155 -17.92 -6.05 5.10
CA LYS A 155 -17.86 -7.02 6.20
C LYS A 155 -16.69 -7.99 5.99
N VAL A 156 -15.85 -8.14 7.02
CA VAL A 156 -14.80 -9.17 7.08
C VAL A 156 -15.01 -10.08 8.29
N GLN A 157 -14.31 -11.21 8.30
CA GLN A 157 -14.34 -12.12 9.44
C GLN A 157 -13.54 -11.51 10.59
N SER A 158 -14.04 -11.66 11.82
CA SER A 158 -13.27 -11.35 13.02
C SER A 158 -12.14 -12.37 13.15
N LEU A 159 -10.90 -11.90 13.29
CA LEU A 159 -9.71 -12.73 13.44
C LEU A 159 -9.17 -12.55 14.86
N ASN A 160 -8.80 -13.66 15.50
CA ASN A 160 -8.45 -13.69 16.93
C ASN A 160 -7.05 -13.12 17.23
N ARG A 161 -6.21 -12.96 16.22
CA ARG A 161 -4.84 -12.43 16.30
C ARG A 161 -4.67 -11.22 15.39
N TRP A 162 -4.11 -10.13 15.92
CA TRP A 162 -3.73 -8.95 15.14
C TRP A 162 -2.80 -9.28 13.95
N GLN A 163 -1.96 -10.30 14.10
CA GLN A 163 -1.04 -10.77 13.06
C GLN A 163 -1.78 -11.37 11.86
N ASP A 164 -2.87 -12.12 12.12
CA ASP A 164 -3.71 -12.67 11.06
C ASP A 164 -4.51 -11.57 10.35
N ILE A 165 -4.85 -10.50 11.08
CA ILE A 165 -5.44 -9.28 10.51
C ILE A 165 -4.48 -8.64 9.51
N SER A 166 -3.18 -8.55 9.84
CA SER A 166 -2.17 -7.99 8.94
C SER A 166 -2.05 -8.76 7.62
N MET A 167 -1.93 -10.10 7.67
CA MET A 167 -1.93 -10.93 6.46
C MET A 167 -3.22 -10.76 5.65
N SER A 168 -4.36 -10.63 6.33
CA SER A 168 -5.63 -10.39 5.68
C SER A 168 -5.67 -9.05 4.94
N ARG A 169 -5.00 -7.99 5.43
CA ARG A 169 -5.02 -6.67 4.77
C ARG A 169 -4.48 -6.74 3.35
N MET A 170 -3.29 -7.32 3.15
CA MET A 170 -2.69 -7.42 1.81
C MET A 170 -3.58 -8.23 0.85
N GLU A 171 -4.19 -9.32 1.32
CA GLU A 171 -5.13 -10.12 0.53
C GLU A 171 -6.41 -9.37 0.18
N LYS A 172 -7.01 -8.66 1.14
CA LYS A 172 -8.24 -7.88 0.91
C LYS A 172 -7.98 -6.73 -0.06
N LEU A 173 -6.82 -6.07 0.04
CA LEU A 173 -6.42 -5.02 -0.89
C LEU A 173 -6.22 -5.57 -2.30
N GLU A 174 -5.46 -6.65 -2.47
CA GLU A 174 -5.26 -7.31 -3.76
C GLU A 174 -6.61 -7.64 -4.41
N LYS A 175 -7.49 -8.33 -3.68
CA LYS A 175 -8.81 -8.73 -4.18
C LYS A 175 -9.73 -7.55 -4.46
N LEU A 176 -9.73 -6.50 -3.63
CA LEU A 176 -10.52 -5.30 -3.85
C LEU A 176 -10.08 -4.63 -5.15
N ILE A 177 -8.77 -4.45 -5.33
CA ILE A 177 -8.23 -3.85 -6.53
C ILE A 177 -8.69 -4.68 -7.73
N GLU A 178 -8.27 -5.95 -7.79
CA GLU A 178 -8.50 -6.87 -8.91
C GLU A 178 -9.97 -6.98 -9.34
N ASN A 179 -10.88 -7.11 -8.38
CA ASN A 179 -12.28 -7.42 -8.66
C ASN A 179 -13.18 -6.19 -8.79
N GLU A 180 -12.86 -5.09 -8.11
CA GLU A 180 -13.79 -3.96 -7.96
C GLU A 180 -13.27 -2.65 -8.53
N LEU A 181 -11.97 -2.34 -8.39
CA LEU A 181 -11.49 -0.97 -8.61
C LEU A 181 -11.11 -0.66 -10.06
N ALA A 182 -10.91 -1.67 -10.92
CA ALA A 182 -10.37 -1.49 -12.28
C ALA A 182 -11.08 -0.44 -13.14
N ASN A 183 -12.38 -0.25 -12.92
CA ASN A 183 -13.19 0.75 -13.63
C ASN A 183 -13.80 1.81 -12.70
N LYS A 184 -13.46 1.80 -11.40
CA LYS A 184 -14.07 2.68 -10.38
C LYS A 184 -13.10 3.73 -9.86
N ALA A 185 -11.81 3.44 -9.83
CA ALA A 185 -10.78 4.34 -9.30
C ALA A 185 -9.60 4.48 -10.27
N ASP A 186 -8.80 5.52 -10.03
CA ASP A 186 -7.57 5.82 -10.76
C ASP A 186 -6.33 5.58 -9.89
N TYR A 187 -6.47 5.91 -8.61
CA TYR A 187 -5.44 5.75 -7.59
C TYR A 187 -6.06 5.12 -6.34
N ILE A 188 -5.20 4.52 -5.51
CA ILE A 188 -5.57 4.00 -4.20
C ILE A 188 -4.57 4.44 -3.14
N PHE A 189 -5.07 4.81 -1.97
CA PHE A 189 -4.29 4.90 -0.73
C PHE A 189 -4.82 3.92 0.30
N CYS A 190 -3.90 3.28 1.02
CA CYS A 190 -4.18 2.39 2.14
C CYS A 190 -3.70 3.09 3.40
N LEU A 191 -4.61 3.36 4.33
CA LEU A 191 -4.35 4.16 5.53
C LEU A 191 -4.79 3.40 6.78
N ASP A 192 -4.04 3.54 7.87
CA ASP A 192 -4.45 3.05 9.17
C ASP A 192 -5.56 3.92 9.77
N ILE A 193 -6.55 3.30 10.41
CA ILE A 193 -7.76 4.00 10.90
C ILE A 193 -7.53 4.80 12.19
N ASP A 194 -6.51 4.46 12.97
CA ASP A 194 -6.20 5.05 14.27
C ASP A 194 -5.37 6.34 14.15
N THR A 195 -5.76 7.14 13.17
CA THR A 195 -5.11 8.34 12.69
C THR A 195 -6.14 9.44 12.45
N LYS A 196 -5.68 10.69 12.32
CA LYS A 196 -6.52 11.84 12.03
C LYS A 196 -5.81 12.80 11.07
N PHE A 197 -6.57 13.42 10.18
CA PHE A 197 -6.07 14.47 9.31
C PHE A 197 -6.10 15.82 10.02
N TYR A 198 -5.06 16.62 9.85
CA TYR A 198 -4.88 17.95 10.44
C TYR A 198 -4.48 19.01 9.42
N GLY A 199 -4.20 18.59 8.18
CA GLY A 199 -3.77 19.46 7.12
C GLY A 199 -3.94 18.78 5.77
N ARG A 200 -3.85 19.59 4.71
CA ARG A 200 -4.10 19.16 3.33
C ARG A 200 -3.33 17.88 2.98
N TRP A 201 -4.05 16.91 2.43
CA TRP A 201 -3.53 15.75 1.71
C TRP A 201 -4.24 15.68 0.37
N GLY A 202 -3.57 16.03 -0.71
CA GLY A 202 -4.18 16.12 -2.04
C GLY A 202 -3.35 15.48 -3.15
N VAL A 203 -3.58 15.94 -4.37
CA VAL A 203 -2.99 15.38 -5.59
C VAL A 203 -1.47 15.49 -5.67
N GLU A 204 -0.85 16.33 -4.84
CA GLU A 204 0.61 16.33 -4.67
C GLU A 204 1.15 14.97 -4.22
N SER A 205 0.33 14.17 -3.53
CA SER A 205 0.71 12.84 -3.07
C SER A 205 0.57 11.74 -4.14
N LEU A 206 -0.09 12.00 -5.28
CA LEU A 206 -0.34 10.98 -6.31
C LEU A 206 0.94 10.60 -7.07
N GLY A 207 1.23 9.32 -7.15
CA GLY A 207 2.33 8.76 -7.93
C GLY A 207 1.97 7.36 -8.40
N ARG A 208 2.82 6.74 -9.22
CA ARG A 208 2.64 5.33 -9.61
C ARG A 208 2.73 4.40 -8.41
N LEU A 209 3.73 4.64 -7.57
CA LEU A 209 4.00 3.88 -6.36
C LEU A 209 4.47 4.86 -5.29
N VAL A 210 3.74 4.94 -4.19
CA VAL A 210 3.87 5.98 -3.16
C VAL A 210 4.16 5.33 -1.81
N GLY A 211 5.31 5.66 -1.22
CA GLY A 211 5.68 5.27 0.14
C GLY A 211 5.72 6.47 1.08
N VAL A 212 5.35 6.29 2.35
CA VAL A 212 5.43 7.34 3.37
C VAL A 212 6.63 7.07 4.26
N ILE A 213 7.49 8.07 4.45
CA ILE A 213 8.67 7.96 5.30
C ILE A 213 8.23 7.88 6.76
N HIS A 214 8.73 6.89 7.48
CA HIS A 214 8.32 6.62 8.85
C HIS A 214 8.81 7.71 9.80
N PRO A 215 7.93 8.26 10.65
CA PRO A 215 8.26 9.46 11.39
C PRO A 215 9.26 9.21 12.51
N TRP A 216 9.42 7.97 13.01
CA TRP A 216 10.44 7.65 14.02
C TRP A 216 11.86 7.45 13.48
N LEU A 217 12.00 7.34 12.16
CA LEU A 217 13.25 6.85 11.55
C LEU A 217 13.75 7.74 10.40
N PHE A 218 13.13 8.90 10.14
CA PHE A 218 13.53 9.78 9.03
C PHE A 218 14.87 10.50 9.25
N ASP A 219 15.30 10.65 10.50
CA ASP A 219 16.49 11.40 10.93
C ASP A 219 17.61 10.50 11.47
N VAL A 220 17.51 9.19 11.29
CA VAL A 220 18.50 8.21 11.75
C VAL A 220 19.15 7.46 10.57
N PRO A 221 20.41 6.99 10.72
CA PRO A 221 21.05 6.22 9.67
C PRO A 221 20.42 4.83 9.52
N ARG A 222 20.59 4.23 8.32
CA ARG A 222 19.97 2.94 7.94
C ARG A 222 20.27 1.77 8.89
N ASP A 223 21.38 1.81 9.60
CA ASP A 223 21.75 0.76 10.55
C ASP A 223 20.86 0.77 11.81
N ARG A 224 20.14 1.87 12.06
CA ARG A 224 19.14 1.97 13.13
C ARG A 224 17.73 1.64 12.65
N PHE A 225 17.53 1.37 11.36
CA PHE A 225 16.25 0.93 10.83
C PHE A 225 15.93 -0.47 11.35
N THR A 226 14.70 -0.63 11.80
CA THR A 226 14.18 -1.87 12.38
C THR A 226 13.68 -2.84 11.30
N TYR A 227 14.42 -2.96 10.20
CA TYR A 227 14.10 -3.98 9.19
C TYR A 227 14.19 -5.38 9.79
N GLU A 228 13.57 -6.35 9.10
CA GLU A 228 13.82 -7.76 9.40
C GLU A 228 15.28 -8.12 9.10
N ARG A 229 15.98 -8.68 10.09
CA ARG A 229 17.41 -9.00 10.02
C ARG A 229 17.69 -10.50 10.03
N ARG A 230 16.67 -11.35 10.20
CA ARG A 230 16.77 -12.80 10.09
C ARG A 230 16.76 -13.22 8.62
N PRO A 231 17.86 -13.79 8.07
CA PRO A 231 17.96 -14.19 6.66
C PRO A 231 16.90 -15.21 6.21
N GLU A 232 16.28 -15.91 7.14
CA GLU A 232 15.25 -16.91 6.89
C GLU A 232 13.92 -16.28 6.46
N SER A 233 13.67 -15.02 6.82
CA SER A 233 12.46 -14.28 6.42
C SER A 233 12.58 -13.73 5.00
N GLN A 234 11.48 -13.77 4.26
CA GLN A 234 11.33 -13.09 2.98
C GLN A 234 11.43 -11.56 3.07
N ALA A 235 11.27 -10.98 4.27
CA ALA A 235 11.42 -9.55 4.51
C ALA A 235 12.87 -9.13 4.81
N TYR A 236 13.83 -10.07 4.85
CA TYR A 236 15.22 -9.79 5.23
C TYR A 236 15.87 -8.65 4.43
N ILE A 237 16.44 -7.69 5.14
CA ILE A 237 17.32 -6.65 4.60
C ILE A 237 18.65 -6.69 5.38
N PRO A 238 19.79 -6.95 4.73
CA PRO A 238 21.08 -7.01 5.41
C PRO A 238 21.53 -5.64 5.94
N ALA A 239 22.47 -5.65 6.87
CA ALA A 239 23.13 -4.42 7.33
C ALA A 239 23.81 -3.70 6.14
N GLY A 240 23.81 -2.37 6.15
CA GLY A 240 24.34 -1.57 5.04
C GLY A 240 23.39 -1.38 3.84
N GLU A 241 22.33 -2.18 3.70
CA GLU A 241 21.25 -1.95 2.71
C GLU A 241 20.10 -1.09 3.28
N GLY A 242 19.33 -0.47 2.37
CA GLY A 242 18.18 0.38 2.71
C GLY A 242 18.36 1.85 2.34
N ASP A 243 17.32 2.43 1.73
CA ASP A 243 17.28 3.87 1.40
C ASP A 243 16.59 4.67 2.52
N PHE A 244 15.37 4.27 2.85
CA PHE A 244 14.51 4.88 3.87
C PHE A 244 13.72 3.78 4.58
N TYR A 245 13.28 4.04 5.80
CA TYR A 245 12.28 3.21 6.46
C TYR A 245 10.89 3.79 6.19
N TYR A 246 10.03 2.99 5.55
CA TYR A 246 8.68 3.37 5.16
C TYR A 246 7.66 2.88 6.21
N ALA A 247 6.64 3.68 6.47
CA ALA A 247 5.57 3.34 7.41
C ALA A 247 4.52 2.42 6.77
N GLY A 248 4.17 1.34 7.46
CA GLY A 248 3.07 0.43 7.07
C GLY A 248 1.70 1.09 7.16
N ALA A 249 1.57 2.15 7.96
CA ALA A 249 0.34 2.87 8.21
C ALA A 249 -0.18 3.68 7.02
N ALA A 250 0.67 3.96 6.02
CA ALA A 250 0.25 4.69 4.83
C ALA A 250 1.11 4.31 3.62
N PHE A 251 0.45 3.89 2.54
CA PHE A 251 1.05 3.74 1.21
C PHE A 251 -0.02 3.89 0.13
N GLY A 252 0.40 4.03 -1.13
CA GLY A 252 -0.57 4.15 -2.21
C GLY A 252 0.07 4.15 -3.58
N GLY A 253 -0.72 4.56 -4.57
CA GLY A 253 -0.26 4.68 -5.95
C GLY A 253 -1.34 4.38 -6.97
N SER A 254 -0.89 4.06 -8.19
CA SER A 254 -1.76 3.54 -9.24
C SER A 254 -2.32 2.18 -8.82
N LEU A 255 -3.51 1.84 -9.32
CA LEU A 255 -4.11 0.54 -9.00
C LEU A 255 -3.22 -0.64 -9.43
N GLU A 256 -2.54 -0.53 -10.57
CA GLU A 256 -1.64 -1.57 -11.07
C GLU A 256 -0.45 -1.81 -10.13
N ASP A 257 0.26 -0.73 -9.77
CA ASP A 257 1.47 -0.82 -8.96
C ASP A 257 1.13 -1.24 -7.51
N VAL A 258 0.02 -0.74 -6.95
CA VAL A 258 -0.42 -1.15 -5.60
C VAL A 258 -0.91 -2.59 -5.58
N HIS A 259 -1.62 -3.04 -6.63
CA HIS A 259 -2.00 -4.46 -6.75
C HIS A 259 -0.77 -5.37 -6.76
N GLN A 260 0.28 -4.99 -7.51
CA GLN A 260 1.52 -5.76 -7.55
C GLN A 260 2.23 -5.75 -6.18
N LEU A 261 2.25 -4.62 -5.47
CA LEU A 261 2.79 -4.51 -4.11
C LEU A 261 2.05 -5.45 -3.16
N THR A 262 0.72 -5.36 -3.10
CA THR A 262 -0.09 -6.13 -2.13
C THR A 262 -0.01 -7.62 -2.42
N LYS A 263 -0.03 -8.01 -3.70
CA LYS A 263 0.16 -9.40 -4.11
C LYS A 263 1.52 -9.94 -3.69
N THR A 264 2.60 -9.23 -3.99
CA THR A 264 3.95 -9.66 -3.62
C THR A 264 4.10 -9.74 -2.09
N CYS A 265 3.63 -8.75 -1.35
CA CYS A 265 3.71 -8.78 0.12
C CYS A 265 2.89 -9.95 0.70
N ARG A 266 1.68 -10.22 0.19
CA ARG A 266 0.89 -11.38 0.60
C ARG A 266 1.62 -12.69 0.33
N GLU A 267 2.16 -12.88 -0.88
CA GLU A 267 2.91 -14.09 -1.23
C GLU A 267 4.11 -14.30 -0.30
N LYS A 268 4.84 -13.23 0.06
CA LYS A 268 5.98 -13.31 0.97
C LYS A 268 5.57 -13.59 2.42
N LEU A 269 4.49 -12.98 2.91
CA LEU A 269 3.91 -13.29 4.21
C LEU A 269 3.50 -14.77 4.31
N LEU A 270 2.88 -15.32 3.26
CA LEU A 270 2.48 -16.73 3.23
C LEU A 270 3.69 -17.69 3.25
N ILE A 271 4.79 -17.33 2.59
CA ILE A 271 6.03 -18.11 2.63
C ILE A 271 6.64 -18.09 4.04
N ASP A 272 6.70 -16.92 4.67
CA ASP A 272 7.21 -16.79 6.04
C ASP A 272 6.34 -17.60 7.02
N ALA A 273 5.01 -17.48 6.93
CA ALA A 273 4.10 -18.26 7.74
C ALA A 273 4.26 -19.78 7.55
N ALA A 274 4.43 -20.25 6.30
CA ALA A 274 4.70 -21.66 6.00
C ALA A 274 6.02 -22.16 6.60
N ASN A 275 6.99 -21.27 6.78
CA ASN A 275 8.28 -21.54 7.42
C ASN A 275 8.26 -21.26 8.94
N SER A 276 7.09 -21.02 9.54
CA SER A 276 6.94 -20.65 10.96
C SER A 276 7.74 -19.40 11.35
N ILE A 277 7.87 -18.45 10.43
CA ILE A 277 8.51 -17.16 10.62
C ILE A 277 7.45 -16.07 10.56
N GLU A 278 7.55 -15.10 11.46
CA GLU A 278 6.79 -13.86 11.41
C GLU A 278 7.78 -12.72 11.44
N ALA A 279 7.78 -11.86 10.42
CA ALA A 279 8.68 -10.73 10.34
C ALA A 279 8.48 -9.75 11.50
N VAL A 280 9.55 -9.09 11.94
CA VAL A 280 9.60 -8.27 13.18
C VAL A 280 8.51 -7.20 13.28
N TRP A 281 8.13 -6.59 12.15
CA TRP A 281 7.03 -5.63 12.03
C TRP A 281 5.99 -6.08 11.00
N GLN A 282 5.74 -7.39 10.93
CA GLN A 282 4.73 -8.00 10.09
C GLN A 282 4.75 -7.45 8.64
N GLU A 283 3.66 -6.83 8.17
CA GLU A 283 3.54 -6.31 6.82
C GLU A 283 4.48 -5.13 6.53
N GLU A 284 4.81 -4.31 7.54
CA GLU A 284 5.71 -3.18 7.37
C GLU A 284 7.12 -3.65 6.99
N SER A 285 7.57 -4.79 7.53
CA SER A 285 8.83 -5.41 7.13
C SER A 285 8.82 -5.82 5.65
N HIS A 286 7.75 -6.48 5.18
CA HIS A 286 7.61 -6.87 3.77
C HIS A 286 7.44 -5.67 2.84
N LEU A 287 6.73 -4.63 3.28
CA LEU A 287 6.58 -3.37 2.57
C LEU A 287 7.94 -2.69 2.34
N ASN A 288 8.76 -2.62 3.39
CA ASN A 288 10.10 -2.06 3.30
C ASN A 288 10.99 -2.87 2.35
N LYS A 289 10.90 -4.20 2.39
CA LYS A 289 11.58 -5.06 1.41
C LYS A 289 11.10 -4.81 -0.01
N TYR A 290 9.80 -4.62 -0.20
CA TYR A 290 9.22 -4.33 -1.50
C TYR A 290 9.73 -3.00 -2.05
N PHE A 291 9.71 -1.91 -1.27
CA PHE A 291 10.21 -0.60 -1.70
C PHE A 291 11.72 -0.53 -1.92
N LEU A 292 12.49 -1.35 -1.20
CA LEU A 292 13.93 -1.49 -1.46
C LEU A 292 14.18 -2.03 -2.88
N LEU A 293 13.41 -3.02 -3.32
CA LEU A 293 13.55 -3.67 -4.63
C LEU A 293 12.79 -2.96 -5.75
N ASN A 294 11.68 -2.30 -5.42
CA ASN A 294 10.79 -1.60 -6.32
C ASN A 294 10.71 -0.14 -5.87
N LYS A 295 11.61 0.70 -6.39
CA LYS A 295 11.75 2.07 -5.91
C LYS A 295 10.44 2.86 -6.08
N PRO A 296 9.90 3.49 -5.02
CA PRO A 296 8.69 4.29 -5.15
C PRO A 296 8.94 5.49 -6.08
N SER A 297 7.96 5.81 -6.92
CA SER A 297 8.03 6.97 -7.83
C SER A 297 7.73 8.29 -7.13
N LYS A 298 7.24 8.24 -5.90
CA LYS A 298 7.00 9.40 -5.04
C LYS A 298 7.09 8.99 -3.58
N LEU A 299 7.71 9.83 -2.76
CA LEU A 299 7.79 9.62 -1.32
C LEU A 299 7.05 10.75 -0.63
N LEU A 300 6.25 10.43 0.38
CA LEU A 300 5.68 11.43 1.26
C LEU A 300 6.58 11.58 2.49
N SER A 301 6.89 12.82 2.84
CA SER A 301 7.63 13.10 4.07
C SER A 301 6.84 12.69 5.31
N PRO A 302 7.47 12.69 6.50
CA PRO A 302 6.77 12.44 7.75
C PRO A 302 5.64 13.43 8.08
N GLU A 303 5.48 14.53 7.32
CA GLU A 303 4.29 15.40 7.42
C GLU A 303 2.99 14.64 7.11
N TYR A 304 3.07 13.58 6.29
CA TYR A 304 1.97 12.71 5.87
C TYR A 304 1.81 11.47 6.75
N MET A 305 2.60 11.32 7.81
CA MET A 305 2.36 10.35 8.87
C MET A 305 3.25 10.73 10.05
N TRP A 306 2.68 11.37 11.07
CA TRP A 306 3.43 11.88 12.21
C TRP A 306 3.15 11.10 13.51
N ARG A 307 4.10 11.21 14.44
CA ARG A 307 4.11 10.49 15.72
C ARG A 307 2.97 10.92 16.64
N GLY A 308 2.73 12.24 16.70
CA GLY A 308 1.68 12.87 17.48
C GLY A 308 1.59 14.36 17.19
N ILE A 309 0.39 14.95 17.26
CA ILE A 309 0.15 16.36 16.87
C ILE A 309 0.95 17.38 17.71
N ASN A 310 1.34 17.01 18.93
CA ASN A 310 2.12 17.86 19.84
C ASN A 310 3.63 17.65 19.71
N GLU A 311 4.08 16.66 18.94
CA GLU A 311 5.50 16.40 18.72
C GLU A 311 6.07 17.34 17.66
N LYS A 312 7.28 17.85 17.91
CA LYS A 312 7.91 18.86 17.06
C LYS A 312 9.24 18.36 16.50
N ALA A 313 9.48 18.69 15.25
CA ALA A 313 10.79 18.62 14.61
C ALA A 313 10.91 19.83 13.66
N ALA A 314 12.09 20.46 13.60
CA ALA A 314 12.28 21.71 12.85
C ALA A 314 11.96 21.58 11.35
N GLN A 315 12.12 20.37 10.80
CA GLN A 315 11.88 20.02 9.41
C GLN A 315 10.39 19.86 9.07
N ILE A 316 9.54 19.58 10.07
CA ILE A 316 8.10 19.37 9.92
C ILE A 316 7.41 20.73 10.02
N LYS A 317 6.98 21.27 8.88
CA LYS A 317 6.32 22.59 8.84
C LYS A 317 4.82 22.49 9.06
N VAL A 318 4.24 21.35 8.70
CA VAL A 318 2.82 21.04 8.88
C VAL A 318 2.67 19.57 9.23
N VAL A 319 1.75 19.26 10.14
CA VAL A 319 1.29 17.89 10.37
C VAL A 319 0.00 17.70 9.58
N ARG A 320 0.02 16.85 8.55
CA ARG A 320 -1.16 16.59 7.69
C ARG A 320 -1.95 15.39 8.20
N PHE A 321 -1.25 14.40 8.73
CA PHE A 321 -1.82 13.14 9.18
C PHE A 321 -0.99 12.62 10.35
N SER A 322 -1.64 12.24 11.45
CA SER A 322 -0.97 11.82 12.68
C SER A 322 -1.74 10.71 13.37
N ASN A 323 -1.00 9.84 14.08
CA ASN A 323 -1.59 8.89 15.01
C ASN A 323 -2.46 9.60 16.06
N VAL A 324 -3.55 8.93 16.44
CA VAL A 324 -4.33 9.27 17.63
C VAL A 324 -3.73 8.55 18.84
N ALA A 325 -3.61 9.26 19.96
CA ALA A 325 -3.17 8.69 21.23
C ALA A 325 -4.12 7.57 21.66
N LYS A 326 -3.58 6.40 21.97
CA LYS A 326 -4.35 5.20 22.33
C LYS A 326 -3.58 4.31 23.29
N ASN A 327 -4.31 3.59 24.13
CA ASN A 327 -3.75 2.54 24.96
C ASN A 327 -3.83 1.20 24.20
N TYR A 328 -2.68 0.65 23.80
CA TYR A 328 -2.63 -0.59 23.01
C TYR A 328 -3.29 -1.78 23.72
N ALA A 329 -3.16 -1.88 25.05
CA ALA A 329 -3.77 -2.95 25.84
C ALA A 329 -5.31 -2.85 25.83
N GLU A 330 -5.86 -1.65 25.65
CA GLU A 330 -7.31 -1.47 25.57
C GLU A 330 -7.86 -1.84 24.20
N VAL A 331 -7.12 -1.56 23.11
CA VAL A 331 -7.66 -1.67 21.74
C VAL A 331 -7.26 -2.94 21.00
N ARG A 332 -6.15 -3.60 21.37
CA ARG A 332 -5.70 -4.84 20.73
C ARG A 332 -6.24 -6.08 21.47
N PRO A 333 -6.90 -7.03 20.79
CA PRO A 333 -7.14 -8.34 21.36
C PRO A 333 -5.82 -9.11 21.44
N ASN A 334 -5.47 -9.62 22.62
CA ASN A 334 -4.24 -10.41 22.88
C ASN A 334 -2.94 -9.70 22.43
N PRO A 335 -2.54 -8.60 23.10
CA PRO A 335 -1.39 -7.78 22.72
C PRO A 335 -0.03 -8.48 22.81
#